data_AF-A0A5J4USS6-F1
#
_entry.id   AF-A0A5J4USS6-F1
#
_cell.length_a   1.000
_cell.length_b   1.000
_cell.length_c   1.000
_cell.angle_alpha   90.00
_cell.angle_beta   90.00
_cell.angle_gamma   90.00
#
_symmetry.space_group_name_H-M   'P 1'
#
loop_
_entity.id
_entity.type
_entity.pdbx_description
1 polymer ?
#
loop_
_entity_poly.entity_id
_entity_poly.type
_entity_poly.pdbx_seq_one_letter_code
_entity_poly.pdbx_strand_id
1 'polypeptide(L)'
;MDALKSIITESTFEINEKYVPKHEVENVVNTMIVTINIYPLKIENSDRRYVACECSPVHRGDLAYFTTLCNSFDDDFYNNLFTFFMTRDISQFNPRNIPMTQAKKDIIKASISPVDDVIISHFKSFRDGITCNIVEGWKPQEMKLKNYQLAIKNICERVRQTSGGE
;
A
#
# COMPACT_ATOMS: atom_id res chain seq x y z
N MET A 1 6.16 0.44 -9.71
CA MET A 1 5.14 0.62 -8.66
C MET A 1 4.25 1.83 -8.95
N ASP A 2 4.76 2.82 -9.68
CA ASP A 2 3.97 4.01 -10.05
C ASP A 2 2.92 3.76 -11.14
N ALA A 3 3.06 2.71 -11.95
CA ALA A 3 2.08 2.37 -12.99
C ALA A 3 0.68 2.08 -12.41
N LEU A 4 0.57 1.29 -11.33
CA LEU A 4 -0.74 1.02 -10.71
C LEU A 4 -1.31 2.27 -10.04
N LYS A 5 -0.45 3.11 -9.45
CA LYS A 5 -0.89 4.39 -8.87
C LYS A 5 -1.45 5.31 -9.95
N SER A 6 -0.79 5.37 -11.11
CA SER A 6 -1.20 6.10 -12.31
C SER A 6 -2.56 5.61 -12.83
N ILE A 7 -2.73 4.29 -13.04
CA ILE A 7 -4.01 3.69 -13.47
C ILE A 7 -5.17 4.01 -12.52
N ILE A 8 -4.94 4.16 -11.22
CA ILE A 8 -6.00 4.48 -10.26
C ILE A 8 -6.37 5.97 -10.27
N THR A 9 -5.43 6.86 -10.64
CA THR A 9 -5.60 8.31 -10.43
C THR A 9 -5.77 9.13 -11.71
N GLU A 10 -5.28 8.63 -12.85
CA GLU A 10 -5.33 9.37 -14.11
C GLU A 10 -6.73 9.33 -14.71
N SER A 11 -7.15 10.43 -15.35
CA SER A 11 -8.45 10.54 -16.01
C SER A 11 -8.50 9.87 -17.37
N THR A 12 -7.34 9.67 -17.98
CA THR A 12 -7.17 9.06 -19.30
C THR A 12 -5.88 8.23 -19.32
N PHE A 13 -5.81 7.25 -20.21
CA PHE A 13 -4.55 6.54 -20.47
C PHE A 13 -4.46 6.11 -21.94
N GLU A 14 -3.22 5.89 -22.40
CA GLU A 14 -2.96 5.40 -23.75
C GLU A 14 -3.12 3.87 -23.81
N ILE A 15 -3.99 3.40 -24.71
CA ILE A 15 -4.13 2.00 -25.04
C ILE A 15 -3.26 1.67 -26.26
N ASN A 16 -2.41 0.66 -26.12
CA ASN A 16 -1.57 0.13 -27.18
C ASN A 16 -1.98 -1.30 -27.52
N GLU A 17 -3.07 -1.42 -28.27
CA GLU A 17 -3.59 -2.69 -28.76
C GLU A 17 -2.77 -3.25 -29.92
N LYS A 18 -2.72 -4.57 -30.03
CA LYS A 18 -1.98 -5.22 -31.11
C LYS A 18 -2.67 -4.95 -32.44
N TYR A 19 -1.92 -4.47 -33.42
CA TYR A 19 -2.40 -4.12 -34.77
C TYR A 19 -3.39 -2.95 -34.85
N VAL A 20 -3.48 -2.14 -33.79
CA VAL A 20 -4.30 -0.93 -33.75
C VAL A 20 -3.38 0.26 -33.44
N PRO A 21 -3.58 1.43 -34.06
CA PRO A 21 -2.87 2.63 -33.65
C PRO A 21 -3.14 2.96 -32.19
N LYS A 22 -2.10 3.43 -31.50
CA LYS A 22 -2.21 3.94 -30.14
C LYS A 22 -3.25 5.04 -30.08
N HIS A 23 -4.12 4.98 -29.09
CA HIS A 23 -5.16 5.96 -28.88
C HIS A 23 -5.36 6.18 -27.38
N GLU A 24 -5.81 7.38 -27.03
CA GLU A 24 -6.11 7.77 -25.66
C GLU A 24 -7.58 7.50 -25.36
N VAL A 25 -7.86 6.94 -24.18
CA VAL A 25 -9.22 6.67 -23.71
C VAL A 25 -9.45 7.26 -22.33
N GLU A 26 -10.72 7.52 -22.01
CA GLU A 26 -11.15 7.87 -20.66
C GLU A 26 -10.96 6.69 -19.70
N ASN A 27 -10.44 6.99 -18.51
CA ASN A 27 -10.23 6.02 -17.46
C ASN A 27 -11.46 5.89 -16.56
N VAL A 28 -12.20 4.81 -16.75
CA VAL A 28 -13.35 4.42 -15.91
C VAL A 28 -13.05 3.19 -15.05
N VAL A 29 -11.77 2.88 -14.82
CA VAL A 29 -11.34 1.64 -14.18
C VAL A 29 -11.43 1.73 -12.65
N ASN A 30 -12.12 0.76 -12.05
CA ASN A 30 -12.06 0.46 -10.63
C ASN A 30 -11.44 -0.93 -10.42
N THR A 31 -10.28 -1.00 -9.75
CA THR A 31 -9.53 -2.26 -9.60
C THR A 31 -9.83 -2.96 -8.27
N MET A 32 -10.21 -4.24 -8.33
CA MET A 32 -10.24 -5.13 -7.17
C MET A 32 -9.12 -6.17 -7.31
N ILE A 33 -8.33 -6.35 -6.25
CA ILE A 33 -7.20 -7.30 -6.24
C ILE A 33 -7.49 -8.36 -5.18
N VAL A 34 -7.49 -9.62 -5.58
CA VAL A 34 -7.59 -10.77 -4.68
C VAL A 34 -6.28 -11.54 -4.74
N THR A 35 -5.72 -11.88 -3.58
CA THR A 35 -4.38 -12.46 -3.47
C THR A 35 -4.26 -13.32 -2.23
N ILE A 36 -3.44 -14.37 -2.35
CA ILE A 36 -3.04 -15.24 -1.23
C ILE A 36 -1.70 -14.74 -0.63
N ASN A 37 -0.99 -13.87 -1.34
CA ASN A 37 0.26 -13.30 -0.87
C ASN A 37 -0.01 -12.35 0.31
N ILE A 38 0.72 -12.56 1.41
CA ILE A 38 0.69 -11.71 2.61
C ILE A 38 1.18 -10.27 2.34
N TYR A 39 2.01 -10.08 1.31
CA TYR A 39 2.53 -8.76 0.91
C TYR A 39 2.29 -8.52 -0.59
N PRO A 40 1.04 -8.25 -0.99
CA PRO A 40 0.70 -8.17 -2.40
C PRO A 40 1.11 -6.86 -3.06
N LEU A 41 1.18 -5.79 -2.27
CA LEU A 41 1.45 -4.44 -2.74
C LEU A 41 2.15 -3.65 -1.63
N LYS A 42 3.13 -2.83 -1.99
CA LYS A 42 3.71 -1.86 -1.06
C LYS A 42 2.74 -0.71 -0.86
N ILE A 43 2.35 -0.47 0.38
CA ILE A 43 1.44 0.62 0.75
C ILE A 43 2.21 1.58 1.66
N GLU A 44 2.19 2.86 1.30
CA GLU A 44 2.80 3.92 2.12
C GLU A 44 1.85 4.31 3.26
N ASN A 45 2.40 4.81 4.37
CA ASN A 45 1.61 5.19 5.55
C ASN A 45 0.55 6.27 5.25
N SER A 46 0.87 7.19 4.33
CA SER A 46 -0.03 8.27 3.89
C SER A 46 -0.90 7.87 2.68
N ASP A 47 -0.86 6.61 2.24
CA ASP A 47 -1.60 6.19 1.05
C ASP A 47 -3.11 6.12 1.30
N ARG A 48 -3.83 6.88 0.48
CA ARG A 48 -5.28 7.07 0.49
C ARG A 48 -6.01 6.40 -0.68
N ARG A 49 -5.39 5.41 -1.33
CA ARG A 49 -5.91 4.75 -2.54
C ARG A 49 -6.39 3.32 -2.28
N TYR A 50 -5.77 2.62 -1.34
CA TYR A 50 -6.05 1.20 -1.10
C TYR A 50 -6.81 0.95 0.20
N VAL A 51 -7.95 0.28 0.07
CA VAL A 51 -8.63 -0.45 1.15
C VAL A 51 -8.05 -1.86 1.17
N ALA A 52 -7.56 -2.32 2.33
CA ALA A 52 -7.08 -3.69 2.48
C ALA A 52 -7.99 -4.44 3.46
N CYS A 53 -8.51 -5.58 3.02
CA CYS A 53 -9.37 -6.45 3.82
C CYS A 53 -8.75 -7.85 3.87
N GLU A 54 -8.74 -8.45 5.05
CA GLU A 54 -8.37 -9.84 5.24
C GLU A 54 -9.66 -10.68 5.30
N CYS A 55 -9.75 -11.69 4.43
CA CYS A 55 -10.89 -12.60 4.43
C CYS A 55 -10.76 -13.61 5.58
N SER A 56 -11.85 -13.77 6.34
CA SER A 56 -11.90 -14.75 7.43
C SER A 56 -11.71 -16.19 6.90
N PRO A 57 -10.92 -17.03 7.59
CA PRO A 57 -10.70 -18.42 7.19
C PRO A 57 -11.84 -19.37 7.60
N VAL A 58 -12.93 -18.89 8.21
CA VAL A 58 -14.00 -19.70 8.81
C VAL A 58 -14.58 -20.77 7.86
N HIS A 59 -14.80 -20.43 6.60
CA HIS A 59 -15.35 -21.36 5.60
C HIS A 59 -14.27 -21.95 4.68
N ARG A 60 -13.00 -21.94 5.07
CA ARG A 60 -11.91 -22.47 4.24
C ARG A 60 -12.11 -23.97 4.01
N GLY A 61 -12.31 -24.37 2.75
CA GLY A 61 -12.54 -25.76 2.37
C GLY A 61 -13.97 -26.27 2.59
N ASP A 62 -14.89 -25.40 3.00
CA ASP A 62 -16.31 -25.73 3.17
C ASP A 62 -17.04 -25.68 1.82
N LEU A 63 -16.93 -26.77 1.04
CA LEU A 63 -17.58 -26.86 -0.26
C LEU A 63 -19.10 -26.74 -0.16
N ALA A 64 -19.71 -27.31 0.89
CA ALA A 64 -21.16 -27.30 1.05
C ALA A 64 -21.69 -25.86 1.21
N TYR A 65 -21.04 -25.08 2.07
CA TYR A 65 -21.36 -23.66 2.25
C TYR A 65 -21.27 -22.88 0.93
N PHE A 66 -20.16 -23.02 0.19
CA PHE A 66 -19.98 -22.29 -1.06
C PHE A 66 -20.94 -22.76 -2.16
N THR A 67 -21.26 -24.06 -2.22
CA THR A 67 -22.28 -24.57 -3.13
C THR A 67 -23.64 -23.95 -2.82
N THR A 68 -24.06 -23.93 -1.55
CA THR A 68 -25.31 -23.30 -1.15
C THR A 68 -25.32 -21.80 -1.46
N LEU A 69 -24.23 -21.08 -1.16
CA LEU A 69 -24.10 -19.66 -1.44
C LEU A 69 -24.19 -19.37 -2.94
N CYS A 70 -23.43 -20.07 -3.77
CA CYS A 70 -23.47 -19.87 -5.22
C CYS A 70 -24.83 -20.22 -5.82
N ASN A 71 -25.50 -21.25 -5.29
CA ASN A 71 -26.84 -21.63 -5.75
C ASN A 71 -27.91 -20.61 -5.34
N SER A 72 -27.66 -19.77 -4.34
CA SER A 72 -28.57 -18.68 -3.94
C SER A 72 -28.50 -17.44 -4.84
N PHE A 73 -27.57 -17.39 -5.80
CA PHE A 73 -27.47 -16.29 -6.76
C PHE A 73 -28.46 -16.47 -7.91
N ASP A 74 -29.74 -16.37 -7.60
CA ASP A 74 -30.85 -16.42 -8.55
C ASP A 74 -31.17 -15.02 -9.13
N ASP A 75 -32.11 -14.98 -10.07
CA ASP A 75 -32.53 -13.73 -10.72
C ASP A 75 -33.06 -12.71 -9.71
N ASP A 76 -33.78 -13.17 -8.68
CA ASP A 76 -34.29 -12.30 -7.62
C ASP A 76 -33.16 -11.70 -6.78
N PHE A 77 -32.12 -12.46 -6.45
CA PHE A 77 -30.93 -11.97 -5.78
C PHE A 77 -30.27 -10.84 -6.58
N TYR A 78 -30.05 -11.03 -7.89
CA TYR A 78 -29.44 -10.00 -8.74
C TYR A 78 -30.33 -8.77 -8.91
N ASN A 79 -31.64 -8.95 -9.05
CA ASN A 79 -32.59 -7.84 -9.09
C ASN A 79 -32.54 -7.02 -7.79
N ASN A 80 -32.56 -7.70 -6.64
CA ASN A 80 -32.46 -7.05 -5.33
C ASN A 80 -31.11 -6.35 -5.14
N LEU A 81 -30.01 -6.98 -5.57
CA LEU A 81 -28.67 -6.38 -5.52
C LEU A 81 -28.57 -5.14 -6.39
N PHE A 82 -29.14 -5.18 -7.60
CA PHE A 82 -29.20 -4.02 -8.49
C PHE A 82 -30.05 -2.91 -7.88
N THR A 83 -31.23 -3.21 -7.34
CA THR A 83 -32.06 -2.24 -6.61
C THR A 83 -31.29 -1.63 -5.44
N PHE A 84 -30.55 -2.43 -4.68
CA PHE A 84 -29.72 -1.93 -3.58
C PHE A 84 -28.68 -0.91 -4.08
N PHE A 85 -27.95 -1.20 -5.15
CA PHE A 85 -26.97 -0.26 -5.71
C PHE A 85 -27.61 1.01 -6.27
N MET A 86 -28.77 0.91 -6.92
CA MET A 86 -29.48 2.05 -7.50
C MET A 86 -30.13 2.97 -6.45
N THR A 87 -30.51 2.42 -5.30
CA THR A 87 -31.22 3.17 -4.23
C THR A 87 -30.28 3.63 -3.11
N ARG A 88 -29.02 3.18 -3.12
CA ARG A 88 -28.04 3.57 -2.10
C ARG A 88 -27.68 5.05 -2.24
N ASP A 89 -28.05 5.86 -1.25
CA ASP A 89 -27.55 7.23 -1.14
C ASP A 89 -26.04 7.23 -0.84
N ILE A 90 -25.28 7.79 -1.78
CA ILE A 90 -23.82 7.98 -1.71
C ILE A 90 -23.44 9.47 -1.69
N SER A 91 -24.39 10.38 -1.46
CA SER A 91 -24.14 11.84 -1.43
C SER A 91 -23.07 12.24 -0.40
N GLN A 92 -22.95 11.50 0.70
CA GLN A 92 -21.94 11.71 1.74
C GLN A 92 -20.72 10.77 1.60
N PHE A 93 -20.66 9.94 0.57
CA PHE A 93 -19.55 9.01 0.39
C PHE A 93 -18.29 9.77 -0.06
N ASN A 94 -17.23 9.65 0.73
CA ASN A 94 -15.92 10.19 0.40
C ASN A 94 -14.95 9.05 0.08
N PRO A 95 -14.59 8.81 -1.20
CA PRO A 95 -13.68 7.73 -1.58
C PRO A 95 -12.26 7.91 -1.03
N ARG A 96 -11.88 9.12 -0.58
CA ARG A 96 -10.59 9.39 0.06
C ARG A 96 -10.59 9.05 1.56
N ASN A 97 -11.76 8.86 2.16
CA ASN A 97 -11.87 8.47 3.57
C ASN A 97 -11.76 6.95 3.71
N ILE A 98 -10.55 6.44 3.53
CA ILE A 98 -10.26 5.01 3.59
C ILE A 98 -10.00 4.58 5.04
N PRO A 99 -10.69 3.55 5.55
CA PRO A 99 -10.45 3.05 6.90
C PRO A 99 -9.05 2.44 7.05
N MET A 100 -8.43 2.65 8.21
CA MET A 100 -7.15 2.03 8.58
C MET A 100 -7.39 0.67 9.26
N THR A 101 -7.55 -0.37 8.46
CA THR A 101 -7.74 -1.76 8.92
C THR A 101 -6.44 -2.36 9.46
N GLN A 102 -6.54 -3.45 10.22
CA GLN A 102 -5.36 -4.17 10.71
C GLN A 102 -4.50 -4.70 9.56
N ALA A 103 -5.13 -5.33 8.57
CA ALA A 103 -4.47 -5.78 7.35
C ALA A 103 -3.70 -4.64 6.64
N LYS A 104 -4.28 -3.44 6.56
CA LYS A 104 -3.59 -2.28 5.98
C LYS A 104 -2.36 -1.87 6.80
N LYS A 105 -2.47 -1.85 8.13
CA LYS A 105 -1.33 -1.54 9.03
C LYS A 105 -0.20 -2.54 8.86
N ASP A 106 -0.52 -3.82 8.76
CA ASP A 106 0.48 -4.89 8.62
C ASP A 106 1.22 -4.79 7.28
N ILE A 107 0.48 -4.51 6.19
CA ILE A 107 1.08 -4.25 4.87
C ILE A 107 1.96 -2.99 4.91
N ILE A 108 1.50 -1.89 5.54
CA ILE A 108 2.29 -0.66 5.68
C ILE A 108 3.59 -0.96 6.45
N LYS A 109 3.50 -1.70 7.56
CA LYS A 109 4.66 -2.05 8.37
C LYS A 109 5.69 -2.86 7.57
N ALA A 110 5.22 -3.85 6.82
CA ALA A 110 6.10 -4.64 5.94
C ALA A 110 6.62 -3.87 4.72
N SER A 111 5.98 -2.74 4.39
CA SER A 111 6.39 -1.84 3.31
C SER A 111 7.46 -0.84 3.71
N ILE A 112 7.80 -0.75 5.01
CA ILE A 112 8.80 0.18 5.53
C ILE A 112 10.18 -0.21 4.98
N SER A 113 10.96 0.79 4.55
CA SER A 113 12.34 0.56 4.11
C SER A 113 13.19 0.06 5.29
N PRO A 114 14.14 -0.87 5.09
CA PRO A 114 15.07 -1.27 6.14
C PRO A 114 15.83 -0.09 6.78
N VAL A 115 16.03 0.99 6.03
CA VAL A 115 16.66 2.23 6.54
C VAL A 115 15.70 2.99 7.46
N ASP A 116 14.44 3.14 7.04
CA ASP A 116 13.40 3.81 7.83
C ASP A 116 13.14 3.04 9.12
N ASP A 117 13.15 1.70 9.07
CA ASP A 117 12.97 0.84 10.24
C ASP A 117 14.07 1.06 11.30
N VAL A 118 15.33 1.20 10.87
CA VAL A 118 16.45 1.56 11.76
C VAL A 118 16.25 2.95 12.36
N ILE A 119 15.84 3.93 11.55
CA ILE A 119 15.58 5.30 12.04
C ILE A 119 14.44 5.31 13.06
N ILE A 120 13.35 4.61 12.78
CA ILE A 120 12.18 4.50 13.67
C ILE A 120 12.59 3.80 14.98
N SER A 121 13.33 2.70 14.89
CA SER A 121 13.78 1.92 16.05
C SER A 121 14.73 2.71 16.96
N HIS A 122 15.54 3.60 16.39
CA HIS A 122 16.50 4.43 17.12
C HIS A 122 16.15 5.92 17.11
N PHE A 123 14.86 6.25 17.00
CA PHE A 123 14.40 7.61 16.76
C PHE A 123 14.95 8.64 17.76
N LYS A 124 15.00 8.28 19.05
CA LYS A 124 15.56 9.16 20.09
C LYS A 124 17.03 9.48 19.83
N SER A 125 17.85 8.49 19.49
CA SER A 125 19.27 8.69 19.21
C SER A 125 19.50 9.55 17.96
N PHE A 126 18.68 9.37 16.92
CA PHE A 126 18.73 10.23 15.74
C PHE A 126 18.33 11.68 16.06
N ARG A 127 17.28 11.87 16.86
CA ARG A 127 16.82 13.20 17.31
C ARG A 127 17.87 13.91 18.18
N ASP A 128 18.49 13.19 19.10
CA ASP A 128 19.43 13.76 20.07
C ASP A 128 20.84 13.96 19.48
N GLY A 129 21.06 13.46 18.25
CA GLY A 129 22.34 13.53 17.55
C GLY A 129 23.21 12.32 17.85
N ILE A 130 23.56 11.57 16.81
CA ILE A 130 24.36 10.35 16.92
C ILE A 130 25.54 10.35 15.94
N THR A 131 26.64 9.71 16.33
CA THR A 131 27.84 9.62 15.50
C THR A 131 27.63 8.65 14.33
N CYS A 132 28.16 9.01 13.16
CA CYS A 132 28.03 8.20 11.94
C CYS A 132 28.52 6.75 12.12
N ASN A 133 29.59 6.55 12.91
CA ASN A 133 30.16 5.23 13.14
C ASN A 133 29.16 4.27 13.83
N ILE A 134 28.37 4.77 14.79
CA ILE A 134 27.35 3.96 15.47
C ILE A 134 26.21 3.66 14.49
N VAL A 135 25.76 4.66 13.72
CA VAL A 135 24.69 4.50 12.73
C VAL A 135 25.06 3.49 11.65
N GLU A 136 26.31 3.48 11.20
CA GLU A 136 26.84 2.49 10.24
C GLU A 136 26.85 1.07 10.80
N GLY A 137 27.00 0.92 12.13
CA GLY A 137 26.87 -0.35 12.84
C GLY A 137 25.44 -0.91 12.83
N TRP A 138 24.42 -0.06 12.65
CA TRP A 138 23.01 -0.47 12.55
C TRP A 138 22.56 -0.83 11.13
N LYS A 139 23.50 -0.88 10.18
CA LYS A 139 23.20 -1.23 8.80
C LYS A 139 22.54 -2.62 8.71
N PRO A 140 21.38 -2.74 8.02
CA PRO A 140 20.78 -4.04 7.73
C PRO A 140 21.76 -4.99 7.02
N GLN A 141 21.73 -6.28 7.36
CA GLN A 141 22.72 -7.26 6.86
C GLN A 141 22.74 -7.33 5.33
N GLU A 142 21.55 -7.34 4.71
CA GLU A 142 21.36 -7.49 3.27
C GLU A 142 21.79 -6.26 2.45
N MET A 143 22.00 -5.11 3.10
CA MET A 143 22.29 -3.84 2.43
C MET A 143 23.80 -3.59 2.31
N LYS A 144 24.25 -3.10 1.15
CA LYS A 144 25.62 -2.59 0.98
C LYS A 144 25.81 -1.29 1.77
N LEU A 145 26.96 -1.14 2.44
CA LEU A 145 27.25 0.03 3.29
C LEU A 145 27.11 1.36 2.53
N LYS A 146 27.62 1.45 1.30
CA LYS A 146 27.49 2.65 0.45
C LYS A 146 26.03 3.05 0.21
N ASN A 147 25.15 2.07 -0.03
CA ASN A 147 23.73 2.32 -0.28
C ASN A 147 23.04 2.80 1.00
N TYR A 148 23.38 2.19 2.14
CA TYR A 148 22.86 2.58 3.45
C TYR A 148 23.28 4.01 3.82
N GLN A 149 24.57 4.35 3.66
CA GLN A 149 25.08 5.71 3.92
C GLN A 149 24.40 6.76 3.05
N LEU A 150 24.13 6.45 1.77
CA LEU A 150 23.42 7.34 0.85
C LEU A 150 21.97 7.53 1.27
N ALA A 151 21.27 6.45 1.63
CA ALA A 151 19.89 6.50 2.08
C ALA A 151 19.75 7.32 3.38
N ILE A 152 20.60 7.08 4.38
CA ILE A 152 20.63 7.86 5.62
C ILE A 152 20.90 9.34 5.32
N LYS A 153 21.83 9.66 4.42
CA LYS A 153 22.14 11.05 4.04
C LYS A 153 20.96 11.77 3.37
N ASN A 154 20.11 11.03 2.66
CA ASN A 154 18.91 11.62 2.03
C ASN A 154 17.80 11.92 3.05
N ILE A 155 17.83 11.30 4.24
CA ILE A 155 16.80 11.45 5.27
C ILE A 155 17.27 12.33 6.43
N CYS A 156 18.55 12.22 6.81
CA CYS A 156 19.13 12.88 7.97
C CYS A 156 20.27 13.82 7.58
N GLU A 157 20.34 14.97 8.23
CA GLU A 157 21.43 15.93 8.05
C GLU A 157 22.68 15.53 8.83
N ARG A 158 23.86 15.69 8.21
CA ARG A 158 25.15 15.49 8.88
C ARG A 158 25.72 16.83 9.30
N VAL A 159 25.68 17.12 10.59
CA VAL A 159 26.28 18.34 11.15
C VAL A 159 27.69 18.00 11.67
N ARG A 160 28.70 18.74 11.23
CA ARG A 160 30.03 18.71 11.87
C ARG A 160 29.94 19.51 13.17
N GLN A 161 30.07 18.83 14.30
CA GLN A 161 30.35 19.51 15.56
C GLN A 161 31.86 19.74 15.64
N THR A 162 32.28 21.00 15.59
CA THR A 162 33.58 21.40 16.14
C THR A 162 33.46 21.29 17.65
N SER A 163 34.25 20.40 18.25
CA SER A 163 34.50 20.42 19.69
C SER A 163 35.18 21.75 20.03
N GLY A 164 34.37 22.78 20.32
CA GLY A 164 34.83 24.05 20.86
C GLY A 164 34.96 23.92 22.38
N GLY A 165 36.18 24.12 22.89
CA GLY A 165 36.45 24.21 24.32
C GLY A 165 37.88 23.87 24.73
N GLU A 166 38.85 24.65 24.25
CA GLU A 166 39.77 25.39 25.13
C GLU A 166 39.75 26.86 24.68
#